data_AF-A0A1G4IUB8-F1
#
_entry.id   AF-A0A1G4IUB8-F1
#
_cell.length_a   1.000
_cell.length_b   1.000
_cell.length_c   1.000
_cell.angle_alpha   90.00
_cell.angle_beta   90.00
_cell.angle_gamma   90.00
#
_symmetry.space_group_name_H-M   'P 1'
#
loop_
_entity.id
_entity.type
_entity.pdbx_description
1 polymer ?
#
loop_
_entity_poly.entity_id
_entity_poly.type
_entity_poly.pdbx_seq_one_letter_code
_entity_poly.pdbx_strand_id
1 'polypeptide(L)'
;MAILRFLSNLLALAAFLTCIIINAEEFKIGSLQDFQAVEHLAPIETVGSKFFNSETGEQFFIKGIAYQPTDPDAIIKQDSKYLDPLADSTMCTRDIPRLMELGINTIRVYSINPELSHDFCMEKLVNSGIYVLIDLSEPDLSISRGQPNWNVETFERYKKVVDCMQGYSNVLGFFAGNEVTNDITNTDASPFVKASIRDIKEHIRNQGYRQIPVGYSTNDDIDTRQNLADYFVCGESSVDFYGINMYEWCGYSSYGSSGYQERTAEFKDYPVPIFFSEFGCNLVKPRPFTEIEALYGKHMSKVWSGGLVYMYFEEENDYGVVRIISDTEVEKLEDFDYLQQEFKLVNPKGIRKEDYAKSVSKHDEIHCPNLNDKWKAAKELPPTPDKSKCSCLDETLPCLAQKLESSEKYKEYFDYVCGKVDCSDIMADGQNGRYGEFADCSTSQKLALQISKMFWQNGGKGRTCPISDNSINFNIGASLQGKSECRALVQNVENRFKKHLSDKNHDKGKTSGAERSAPYQSSIFWPVTVFILTFITTLFL
;
A
#
# COMPACT_ATOMS: atom_id res chain seq x y z
N MET A 1 4.52 -69.45 -59.08
CA MET A 1 3.37 -68.83 -58.38
C MET A 1 3.65 -68.42 -56.92
N ALA A 2 4.65 -68.97 -56.22
CA ALA A 2 4.98 -68.53 -54.85
C ALA A 2 5.76 -67.19 -54.77
N ILE A 3 6.63 -66.91 -55.73
CA ILE A 3 7.45 -65.67 -55.75
C ILE A 3 6.60 -64.41 -56.03
N LEU A 4 5.55 -64.53 -56.86
CA LEU A 4 4.66 -63.41 -57.18
C LEU A 4 3.78 -62.98 -55.99
N ARG A 5 3.41 -63.93 -55.10
CA ARG A 5 2.62 -63.66 -53.89
C ARG A 5 3.46 -63.06 -52.75
N PHE A 6 4.77 -63.32 -52.73
CA PHE A 6 5.67 -62.73 -51.75
C PHE A 6 5.98 -61.27 -52.09
N LEU A 7 6.16 -60.96 -53.38
CA LEU A 7 6.35 -59.59 -53.87
C LEU A 7 5.09 -58.71 -53.72
N SER A 8 3.88 -59.27 -53.91
CA SER A 8 2.64 -58.51 -53.71
C SER A 8 2.40 -58.14 -52.24
N ASN A 9 2.78 -59.02 -51.30
CA ASN A 9 2.63 -58.76 -49.87
C ASN A 9 3.70 -57.80 -49.32
N LEU A 10 4.91 -57.78 -49.90
CA LEU A 10 5.95 -56.80 -49.53
C LEU A 10 5.59 -55.37 -50.02
N LEU A 11 5.01 -55.25 -51.22
CA LEU A 11 4.52 -53.98 -51.76
C LEU A 11 3.32 -53.43 -50.98
N ALA A 12 2.42 -54.30 -50.50
CA ALA A 12 1.29 -53.88 -49.66
C ALA A 12 1.73 -53.40 -48.26
N LEU A 13 2.78 -53.99 -47.69
CA LEU A 13 3.34 -53.57 -46.39
C LEU A 13 4.11 -52.23 -46.49
N ALA A 14 4.81 -52.01 -47.61
CA ALA A 14 5.49 -50.74 -47.88
C ALA A 14 4.51 -49.59 -48.20
N ALA A 15 3.36 -49.88 -48.83
CA ALA A 15 2.29 -48.90 -49.07
C ALA A 15 1.55 -48.49 -47.78
N PHE A 16 1.40 -49.42 -46.81
CA PHE A 16 0.81 -49.11 -45.50
C PHE A 16 1.75 -48.30 -44.60
N LEU A 17 3.07 -48.53 -44.64
CA LEU A 17 4.02 -47.69 -43.88
C LEU A 17 4.22 -46.30 -44.50
N THR A 18 4.07 -46.13 -45.81
CA THR A 18 4.18 -44.81 -46.45
C THR A 18 2.91 -43.97 -46.32
N CYS A 19 1.73 -44.58 -46.16
CA CYS A 19 0.50 -43.83 -45.85
C CYS A 19 0.43 -43.32 -44.39
N ILE A 20 1.22 -43.88 -43.47
CA ILE A 20 1.31 -43.39 -42.08
C ILE A 20 2.30 -42.22 -41.96
N ILE A 21 3.21 -42.04 -42.93
CA ILE A 21 4.27 -41.02 -42.87
C ILE A 21 3.97 -39.77 -43.71
N ILE A 22 2.89 -39.72 -44.50
CA ILE A 22 2.63 -38.60 -45.45
C ILE A 22 1.44 -37.69 -45.07
N ASN A 23 0.69 -37.94 -43.99
CA ASN A 23 -0.40 -37.05 -43.56
C ASN A 23 -0.21 -36.52 -42.13
N ALA A 24 0.91 -35.85 -41.89
CA ALA A 24 1.12 -35.06 -40.67
C ALA A 24 1.63 -33.64 -40.99
N GLU A 25 1.10 -32.99 -42.02
CA GLU A 25 1.08 -31.53 -42.10
C GLU A 25 -0.26 -31.04 -42.66
N GLU A 26 -0.74 -29.95 -42.05
CA GLU A 26 -1.93 -29.15 -42.39
C GLU A 26 -3.30 -29.59 -41.83
N PHE A 27 -3.37 -29.65 -40.49
CA PHE A 27 -4.50 -29.00 -39.81
C PHE A 27 -3.99 -27.69 -39.20
N LYS A 28 -4.15 -26.58 -39.93
CA LYS A 28 -3.93 -25.22 -39.41
C LYS A 28 -4.98 -24.92 -38.34
N ILE A 29 -4.68 -25.35 -37.12
CA ILE A 29 -5.18 -24.71 -35.90
C ILE A 29 -4.53 -23.32 -35.90
N GLY A 30 -5.35 -22.27 -35.86
CA GLY A 30 -4.89 -20.89 -35.81
C GLY A 30 -3.83 -20.70 -34.73
N SER A 31 -2.82 -19.90 -35.04
CA SER A 31 -1.63 -19.67 -34.22
C SER A 31 -1.97 -19.45 -32.75
N LEU A 32 -1.79 -20.48 -31.93
CA LEU A 32 -1.32 -20.30 -30.57
C LEU A 32 0.10 -19.76 -30.73
N GLN A 33 0.32 -18.51 -30.33
CA GLN A 33 1.68 -18.01 -30.18
C GLN A 33 2.41 -18.99 -29.26
N ASP A 34 3.53 -19.54 -29.73
CA ASP A 34 4.50 -20.22 -28.87
C ASP A 34 4.92 -19.20 -27.81
N PHE A 35 4.27 -19.22 -26.65
CA PHE A 35 4.78 -18.57 -25.46
C PHE A 35 6.03 -19.34 -25.07
N GLN A 36 7.19 -18.85 -25.50
CA GLN A 36 8.44 -19.29 -24.91
C GLN A 36 8.34 -19.01 -23.42
N ALA A 37 8.42 -20.07 -22.61
CA ALA A 37 8.51 -19.93 -21.16
C ALA A 37 9.69 -19.00 -20.85
N VAL A 38 9.40 -17.87 -20.23
CA VAL A 38 10.42 -16.92 -19.82
C VAL A 38 10.96 -17.44 -18.49
N GLU A 39 12.08 -18.18 -18.52
CA GLU A 39 12.72 -18.71 -17.30
C GLU A 39 13.23 -17.60 -16.36
N HIS A 40 13.33 -16.36 -16.85
CA HIS A 40 13.76 -15.20 -16.08
C HIS A 40 13.15 -13.89 -16.60
N LEU A 41 12.48 -13.14 -15.72
CA LEU A 41 12.17 -11.73 -15.99
C LEU A 41 13.21 -10.83 -15.37
N ALA A 42 13.91 -10.08 -16.23
CA ALA A 42 14.84 -9.04 -15.79
C ALA A 42 14.13 -8.05 -14.85
N PRO A 43 14.73 -7.66 -13.73
CA PRO A 43 14.17 -6.62 -12.89
C PRO A 43 13.91 -5.33 -13.66
N ILE A 44 12.82 -4.65 -13.32
CA ILE A 44 12.57 -3.28 -13.78
C ILE A 44 13.21 -2.30 -12.80
N GLU A 45 13.90 -1.31 -13.33
CA GLU A 45 14.57 -0.25 -12.56
C GLU A 45 14.01 1.13 -12.92
N THR A 46 14.21 2.09 -12.02
CA THR A 46 13.83 3.49 -12.23
C THR A 46 15.04 4.31 -12.67
N VAL A 47 14.88 5.12 -13.72
CA VAL A 47 15.85 6.16 -14.09
C VAL A 47 15.06 7.42 -14.40
N GLY A 48 15.30 8.49 -13.64
CA GLY A 48 14.49 9.71 -13.71
C GLY A 48 13.00 9.37 -13.63
N SER A 49 12.21 9.88 -14.57
CA SER A 49 10.76 9.70 -14.62
C SER A 49 10.28 8.48 -15.43
N LYS A 50 11.14 7.48 -15.65
CA LYS A 50 10.80 6.30 -16.46
C LYS A 50 11.28 4.98 -15.85
N PHE A 51 10.54 3.92 -16.14
CA PHE A 51 10.93 2.54 -15.86
C PHE A 51 11.69 1.93 -17.04
N PHE A 52 12.70 1.12 -16.77
CA PHE A 52 13.49 0.41 -17.77
C PHE A 52 13.72 -1.05 -17.38
N ASN A 53 13.72 -1.93 -18.38
CA ASN A 53 14.18 -3.29 -18.20
C ASN A 53 15.70 -3.31 -18.02
N SER A 54 16.19 -3.88 -16.92
CA SER A 54 17.59 -3.78 -16.51
C SER A 54 18.59 -4.48 -17.43
N GLU A 55 18.14 -5.46 -18.22
CA GLU A 55 18.99 -6.22 -19.14
C GLU A 55 18.98 -5.63 -20.55
N THR A 56 17.81 -5.27 -21.06
CA THR A 56 17.65 -4.79 -22.45
C THR A 56 17.82 -3.27 -22.58
N GLY A 57 17.57 -2.53 -21.50
CA GLY A 57 17.53 -1.07 -21.49
C GLY A 57 16.31 -0.46 -22.17
N GLU A 58 15.32 -1.26 -22.57
CA GLU A 58 14.06 -0.77 -23.15
C GLU A 58 13.16 -0.17 -22.06
N GLN A 59 12.45 0.91 -22.40
CA GLN A 59 11.48 1.50 -21.48
C GLN A 59 10.33 0.53 -21.22
N PHE A 60 10.01 0.34 -19.95
CA PHE A 60 8.90 -0.49 -19.50
C PHE A 60 7.64 0.36 -19.32
N PHE A 61 6.54 -0.07 -19.92
CA PHE A 61 5.20 0.50 -19.71
C PHE A 61 4.32 -0.55 -19.03
N ILE A 62 3.66 -0.14 -17.95
CA ILE A 62 2.70 -0.95 -17.22
C ILE A 62 1.46 -1.09 -18.08
N LYS A 63 1.10 -2.33 -18.45
CA LYS A 63 -0.24 -2.73 -18.90
C LYS A 63 -0.76 -3.68 -17.84
N GLY A 64 -1.62 -3.20 -16.94
CA GLY A 64 -1.94 -3.99 -15.77
C GLY A 64 -3.40 -4.05 -15.39
N ILE A 65 -3.64 -4.84 -14.34
CA ILE A 65 -4.94 -4.99 -13.70
C ILE A 65 -4.76 -5.24 -12.19
N ALA A 66 -5.65 -4.69 -11.37
CA ALA A 66 -5.72 -5.00 -9.95
C ALA A 66 -6.21 -6.44 -9.72
N TYR A 67 -5.51 -7.21 -8.89
CA TYR A 67 -5.72 -8.64 -8.68
C TYR A 67 -5.75 -8.96 -7.18
N GLN A 68 -6.91 -8.71 -6.56
CA GLN A 68 -7.14 -8.94 -5.14
C GLN A 68 -8.61 -9.31 -4.92
N PRO A 69 -8.92 -10.54 -4.50
CA PRO A 69 -10.28 -10.93 -4.20
C PRO A 69 -10.67 -10.51 -2.78
N THR A 70 -11.95 -10.18 -2.57
CA THR A 70 -12.51 -9.78 -1.27
C THR A 70 -13.66 -10.67 -0.77
N ASP A 71 -13.80 -11.89 -1.32
CA ASP A 71 -14.84 -12.86 -0.94
C ASP A 71 -14.93 -13.06 0.61
N PRO A 72 -15.97 -12.53 1.26
CA PRO A 72 -16.12 -12.59 2.72
C PRO A 72 -16.23 -14.01 3.25
N ASP A 73 -16.88 -14.91 2.51
CA ASP A 73 -17.06 -16.30 2.93
C ASP A 73 -15.71 -17.04 2.92
N ALA A 74 -14.87 -16.77 1.92
CA ALA A 74 -13.53 -17.33 1.85
C ALA A 74 -12.62 -16.75 2.95
N ILE A 75 -12.72 -15.45 3.25
CA ILE A 75 -11.99 -14.79 4.34
C ILE A 75 -12.34 -15.45 5.69
N ILE A 76 -13.63 -15.64 5.97
CA ILE A 76 -14.11 -16.31 7.18
C ILE A 76 -13.59 -17.75 7.26
N LYS A 77 -13.65 -18.51 6.16
CA LYS A 77 -13.17 -19.90 6.12
C LYS A 77 -11.67 -20.02 6.39
N GLN A 78 -10.88 -19.02 5.98
CA GLN A 78 -9.43 -19.00 6.18
C GLN A 78 -9.01 -18.42 7.53
N ASP A 79 -9.95 -17.97 8.36
CA ASP A 79 -9.67 -17.24 9.61
C ASP A 79 -8.62 -16.13 9.39
N SER A 80 -8.76 -15.42 8.26
CA SER A 80 -7.88 -14.35 7.82
C SER A 80 -8.66 -13.04 7.74
N LYS A 81 -7.94 -11.93 7.53
CA LYS A 81 -8.52 -10.60 7.32
C LYS A 81 -8.64 -10.23 5.84
N TYR A 82 -7.89 -10.94 5.01
CA TYR A 82 -7.81 -10.78 3.57
C TYR A 82 -7.39 -12.12 2.95
N LEU A 83 -7.68 -12.28 1.66
CA LEU A 83 -7.18 -13.40 0.88
C LEU A 83 -5.83 -13.02 0.27
N ASP A 84 -4.85 -13.92 0.29
CA ASP A 84 -3.59 -13.73 -0.42
C ASP A 84 -3.64 -14.50 -1.75
N PRO A 85 -3.89 -13.82 -2.88
CA PRO A 85 -4.04 -14.51 -4.16
C PRO A 85 -2.70 -15.00 -4.73
N LEU A 86 -1.57 -14.61 -4.13
CA LEU A 86 -0.22 -15.06 -4.51
C LEU A 86 0.26 -16.25 -3.67
N ALA A 87 -0.39 -16.55 -2.55
CA ALA A 87 -0.14 -17.75 -1.74
C ALA A 87 -1.10 -18.91 -2.10
N ASP A 88 -2.13 -18.64 -2.90
CA ASP A 88 -3.11 -19.65 -3.34
C ASP A 88 -2.77 -20.21 -4.72
N SER A 89 -2.13 -21.37 -4.74
CA SER A 89 -1.74 -22.08 -5.97
C SER A 89 -2.91 -22.45 -6.88
N THR A 90 -4.10 -22.67 -6.32
CA THR A 90 -5.30 -23.01 -7.09
C THR A 90 -5.81 -21.77 -7.81
N MET A 91 -5.92 -20.66 -7.07
CA MET A 91 -6.37 -19.38 -7.59
C MET A 91 -5.47 -18.86 -8.71
N CYS A 92 -4.16 -18.74 -8.45
CA CYS A 92 -3.25 -18.22 -9.47
C CYS A 92 -3.14 -19.14 -10.68
N THR A 93 -3.28 -20.47 -10.52
CA THR A 93 -3.32 -21.41 -11.66
C THR A 93 -4.56 -21.20 -12.53
N ARG A 94 -5.71 -20.94 -11.91
CA ARG A 94 -6.97 -20.66 -12.62
C ARG A 94 -6.90 -19.34 -13.40
N ASP A 95 -6.33 -18.30 -12.78
CA ASP A 95 -6.50 -16.92 -13.25
C ASP A 95 -5.39 -16.46 -14.20
N ILE A 96 -4.14 -16.92 -14.03
CA ILE A 96 -3.00 -16.53 -14.87
C ILE A 96 -3.26 -16.75 -16.38
N PRO A 97 -3.85 -17.86 -16.85
CA PRO A 97 -4.20 -18.01 -18.25
C PRO A 97 -5.10 -16.88 -18.77
N ARG A 98 -6.02 -16.36 -17.96
CA ARG A 98 -6.90 -15.25 -18.34
C ARG A 98 -6.17 -13.91 -18.30
N LEU A 99 -5.25 -13.72 -17.35
CA LEU A 99 -4.37 -12.55 -17.34
C LEU A 99 -3.51 -12.49 -18.61
N MET A 100 -2.96 -13.63 -19.04
CA MET A 100 -2.22 -13.73 -20.32
C MET A 100 -3.12 -13.42 -21.51
N GLU A 101 -4.36 -13.92 -21.52
CA GLU A 101 -5.33 -13.62 -22.57
C GLU A 101 -5.64 -12.11 -22.67
N LEU A 102 -5.67 -11.37 -21.56
CA LEU A 102 -5.83 -9.90 -21.57
C LEU A 102 -4.63 -9.17 -22.18
N GLY A 103 -3.46 -9.82 -22.29
CA GLY A 103 -2.24 -9.21 -22.79
C GLY A 103 -1.60 -8.21 -21.81
N ILE A 104 -1.84 -8.40 -20.51
CA ILE A 104 -1.24 -7.58 -19.44
C ILE A 104 0.16 -8.08 -19.09
N ASN A 105 0.98 -7.19 -18.51
CA ASN A 105 2.33 -7.49 -18.04
C ASN A 105 2.52 -7.16 -16.55
N THR A 106 1.51 -6.64 -15.86
CA THR A 106 1.62 -6.24 -14.45
C THR A 106 0.32 -6.49 -13.71
N ILE A 107 0.38 -6.99 -12.47
CA ILE A 107 -0.74 -6.99 -11.54
C ILE A 107 -0.45 -6.10 -10.32
N ARG A 108 -1.48 -5.50 -9.73
CA ARG A 108 -1.40 -4.88 -8.38
C ARG A 108 -2.10 -5.76 -7.37
N VAL A 109 -1.41 -6.07 -6.27
CA VAL A 109 -1.93 -6.87 -5.15
C VAL A 109 -1.90 -6.01 -3.88
N TYR A 110 -3.04 -5.83 -3.24
CA TYR A 110 -3.17 -4.88 -2.12
C TYR A 110 -2.80 -5.50 -0.77
N SER A 111 -2.82 -6.82 -0.64
CA SER A 111 -2.49 -7.52 0.60
C SER A 111 -1.99 -8.93 0.35
N ILE A 112 -0.82 -9.24 0.92
CA ILE A 112 -0.25 -10.58 0.97
C ILE A 112 0.01 -10.99 2.42
N ASN A 113 0.07 -12.29 2.69
CA ASN A 113 0.46 -12.84 3.98
C ASN A 113 1.95 -13.20 3.94
N PRO A 114 2.84 -12.44 4.62
CA PRO A 114 4.28 -12.65 4.55
C PRO A 114 4.76 -13.94 5.25
N GLU A 115 3.88 -14.67 5.93
CA GLU A 115 4.20 -15.95 6.58
C GLU A 115 3.97 -17.17 5.66
N LEU A 116 3.39 -16.97 4.47
CA LEU A 116 3.15 -18.01 3.47
C LEU A 116 4.21 -17.95 2.36
N SER A 117 4.40 -19.06 1.63
CA SER A 117 5.24 -19.08 0.43
C SER A 117 4.47 -18.56 -0.78
N HIS A 118 5.13 -17.73 -1.57
CA HIS A 118 4.61 -17.19 -2.83
C HIS A 118 5.28 -17.82 -4.06
N ASP A 119 6.20 -18.77 -3.86
CA ASP A 119 7.11 -19.27 -4.90
C ASP A 119 6.36 -19.78 -6.13
N PHE A 120 5.34 -20.61 -5.91
CA PHE A 120 4.59 -21.25 -6.99
C PHE A 120 3.88 -20.22 -7.90
N CYS A 121 3.18 -19.25 -7.31
CA CYS A 121 2.45 -18.26 -8.09
C CYS A 121 3.40 -17.23 -8.71
N MET A 122 4.45 -16.82 -8.00
CA MET A 122 5.45 -15.91 -8.53
C MET A 122 6.22 -16.53 -9.71
N GLU A 123 6.58 -17.81 -9.65
CA GLU A 123 7.18 -18.54 -10.77
C GLU A 123 6.24 -18.61 -11.98
N LYS A 124 4.95 -18.89 -11.76
CA LYS A 124 3.96 -18.87 -12.86
C LYS A 124 3.81 -17.48 -13.49
N LEU A 125 3.83 -16.43 -12.69
CA LEU A 125 3.78 -15.05 -13.19
C LEU A 125 5.04 -14.71 -14.00
N VAL A 126 6.23 -15.12 -13.53
CA VAL A 126 7.49 -14.99 -14.29
C VAL A 126 7.39 -15.68 -15.65
N ASN A 127 6.96 -16.94 -15.67
CA ASN A 127 6.78 -17.73 -16.90
C ASN A 127 5.76 -17.11 -17.87
N SER A 128 4.87 -16.27 -17.35
CA SER A 128 3.82 -15.57 -18.10
C SER A 128 4.18 -14.13 -18.48
N GLY A 129 5.38 -13.65 -18.11
CA GLY A 129 5.80 -12.28 -18.40
C GLY A 129 5.16 -11.20 -17.52
N ILE A 130 4.64 -11.57 -16.35
CA ILE A 130 3.86 -10.68 -15.48
C ILE A 130 4.66 -10.25 -14.25
N TYR A 131 4.73 -8.93 -14.03
CA TYR A 131 5.28 -8.28 -12.85
C TYR A 131 4.20 -8.01 -11.80
N VAL A 132 4.63 -7.72 -10.56
CA VAL A 132 3.74 -7.45 -9.43
C VAL A 132 4.11 -6.14 -8.75
N LEU A 133 3.13 -5.26 -8.57
CA LEU A 133 3.15 -4.15 -7.61
C LEU A 133 2.43 -4.59 -6.34
N ILE A 134 3.04 -4.38 -5.18
CA ILE A 134 2.53 -4.91 -3.91
C ILE A 134 2.38 -3.76 -2.91
N ASP A 135 1.20 -3.60 -2.33
CA ASP A 135 1.00 -2.71 -1.19
C ASP A 135 1.57 -3.37 0.08
N LEU A 136 2.34 -2.62 0.87
CA LEU A 136 3.00 -3.13 2.09
C LEU A 136 2.03 -3.30 3.26
N SER A 137 0.93 -2.55 3.25
CA SER A 137 -0.12 -2.61 4.25
C SER A 137 -1.02 -3.84 4.11
N GLU A 138 -1.82 -4.04 5.15
CA GLU A 138 -3.08 -4.79 5.11
C GLU A 138 -4.14 -3.97 5.86
N PRO A 139 -5.44 -4.32 5.74
CA PRO A 139 -6.52 -3.51 6.32
C PRO A 139 -6.27 -3.07 7.77
N ASP A 140 -5.74 -3.96 8.63
CA ASP A 140 -5.57 -3.67 10.05
C ASP A 140 -4.18 -3.09 10.41
N LEU A 141 -3.19 -3.22 9.52
CA LEU A 141 -1.83 -2.70 9.70
C LEU A 141 -1.49 -1.75 8.55
N SER A 142 -2.13 -0.59 8.60
CA SER A 142 -1.97 0.53 7.69
C SER A 142 -1.80 1.84 8.47
N ILE A 143 -1.38 2.90 7.78
CA ILE A 143 -1.40 4.26 8.37
C ILE A 143 -2.84 4.76 8.33
N SER A 144 -3.46 4.88 9.51
CA SER A 144 -4.84 5.38 9.62
C SER A 144 -4.91 6.86 9.28
N ARG A 145 -5.80 7.26 8.37
CA ARG A 145 -5.96 8.67 8.00
C ARG A 145 -6.55 9.56 9.11
N GLY A 146 -7.38 8.99 9.98
CA GLY A 146 -8.04 9.73 11.07
C GLY A 146 -7.19 9.87 12.34
N GLN A 147 -6.23 8.97 12.53
CA GLN A 147 -5.25 9.00 13.63
C GLN A 147 -3.91 8.48 13.12
N PRO A 148 -3.21 9.27 12.29
CA PRO A 148 -2.02 8.79 11.59
C PRO A 148 -0.90 8.49 12.57
N ASN A 149 -0.29 7.33 12.36
CA ASN A 149 0.80 6.85 13.20
C ASN A 149 1.74 5.99 12.36
N TRP A 150 3.03 6.17 12.58
CA TRP A 150 4.09 5.33 12.02
C TRP A 150 4.83 4.72 13.20
N ASN A 151 4.56 3.44 13.45
CA ASN A 151 4.96 2.76 14.68
C ASN A 151 5.63 1.41 14.40
N VAL A 152 6.12 0.78 15.47
CA VAL A 152 6.82 -0.51 15.41
C VAL A 152 5.98 -1.66 14.85
N GLU A 153 4.65 -1.64 14.97
CA GLU A 153 3.79 -2.70 14.43
C GLU A 153 3.64 -2.56 12.91
N THR A 154 3.28 -1.37 12.43
CA THR A 154 3.13 -1.11 10.99
C THR A 154 4.48 -1.20 10.27
N PHE A 155 5.56 -0.73 10.89
CA PHE A 155 6.90 -0.85 10.32
C PHE A 155 7.35 -2.32 10.23
N GLU A 156 7.07 -3.14 11.24
CA GLU A 156 7.38 -4.57 11.19
C GLU A 156 6.57 -5.28 10.09
N ARG A 157 5.27 -4.95 9.95
CA ARG A 157 4.44 -5.46 8.85
C ARG A 157 5.07 -5.17 7.50
N TYR A 158 5.46 -3.92 7.26
CA TYR A 158 6.02 -3.50 5.98
C TYR A 158 7.36 -4.22 5.69
N LYS A 159 8.25 -4.33 6.69
CA LYS A 159 9.50 -5.07 6.54
C LYS A 159 9.26 -6.54 6.19
N LYS A 160 8.31 -7.21 6.86
CA LYS A 160 8.00 -8.62 6.57
C LYS A 160 7.57 -8.85 5.12
N VAL A 161 6.74 -7.96 4.57
CA VAL A 161 6.33 -8.01 3.16
C VAL A 161 7.53 -7.83 2.22
N VAL A 162 8.43 -6.88 2.53
CA VAL A 162 9.67 -6.71 1.76
C VAL A 162 10.55 -7.97 1.84
N ASP A 163 10.76 -8.49 3.05
CA ASP A 163 11.65 -9.62 3.31
C ASP A 163 11.21 -10.90 2.57
N CYS A 164 9.89 -11.16 2.51
CA CYS A 164 9.36 -12.34 1.82
C CYS A 164 9.33 -12.16 0.29
N MET A 165 9.17 -10.94 -0.22
CA MET A 165 9.01 -10.69 -1.67
C MET A 165 10.29 -10.26 -2.40
N GLN A 166 11.33 -9.80 -1.70
CA GLN A 166 12.50 -9.19 -2.35
C GLN A 166 13.26 -10.14 -3.30
N GLY A 167 13.16 -11.45 -3.09
CA GLY A 167 13.85 -12.47 -3.88
C GLY A 167 13.30 -12.65 -5.29
N TYR A 168 12.06 -12.22 -5.55
CA TYR A 168 11.42 -12.39 -6.86
C TYR A 168 11.81 -11.24 -7.81
N SER A 169 12.34 -11.56 -8.99
CA SER A 169 12.81 -10.55 -9.96
C SER A 169 11.67 -9.76 -10.59
N ASN A 170 10.47 -10.36 -10.66
CA ASN A 170 9.27 -9.74 -11.21
C ASN A 170 8.47 -8.91 -10.18
N VAL A 171 8.98 -8.71 -8.96
CA VAL A 171 8.45 -7.65 -8.08
C VAL A 171 8.92 -6.30 -8.63
N LEU A 172 7.99 -5.56 -9.21
CA LEU A 172 8.20 -4.26 -9.85
C LEU A 172 8.44 -3.16 -8.81
N GLY A 173 7.69 -3.18 -7.71
CA GLY A 173 7.76 -2.13 -6.70
C GLY A 173 6.79 -2.35 -5.55
N PHE A 174 6.98 -1.57 -4.49
CA PHE A 174 6.12 -1.57 -3.31
C PHE A 174 5.38 -0.25 -3.14
N PHE A 175 4.10 -0.29 -2.77
CA PHE A 175 3.38 0.89 -2.30
C PHE A 175 3.46 0.97 -0.76
N ALA A 176 3.98 2.08 -0.25
CA ALA A 176 4.06 2.35 1.19
C ALA A 176 2.83 3.09 1.76
N GLY A 177 1.79 3.24 0.94
CA GLY A 177 0.51 3.83 1.29
C GLY A 177 -0.40 3.92 0.07
N ASN A 178 -1.71 3.84 0.30
CA ASN A 178 -2.74 3.97 -0.70
C ASN A 178 -3.83 4.92 -0.19
N GLU A 179 -4.00 6.08 -0.85
CA GLU A 179 -5.01 7.09 -0.53
C GLU A 179 -5.10 7.44 0.96
N VAL A 180 -3.96 7.46 1.66
CA VAL A 180 -3.93 7.76 3.10
C VAL A 180 -4.47 9.16 3.36
N THR A 181 -3.85 10.19 2.78
CA THR A 181 -4.52 11.47 2.60
C THR A 181 -5.43 11.34 1.39
N ASN A 182 -6.70 11.72 1.54
CA ASN A 182 -7.69 11.64 0.47
C ASN A 182 -8.51 12.94 0.31
N ASP A 183 -8.38 13.89 1.24
CA ASP A 183 -9.00 15.21 1.15
C ASP A 183 -8.27 16.22 2.05
N ILE A 184 -8.73 17.48 2.05
CA ILE A 184 -8.12 18.58 2.82
C ILE A 184 -8.14 18.37 4.35
N THR A 185 -8.96 17.47 4.87
CA THR A 185 -9.19 17.29 6.31
C THR A 185 -8.12 16.43 6.99
N ASN A 186 -7.33 15.68 6.22
CA ASN A 186 -6.36 14.71 6.71
C ASN A 186 -5.00 14.76 5.99
N THR A 187 -4.63 15.94 5.46
CA THR A 187 -3.32 16.14 4.83
C THR A 187 -2.13 15.96 5.78
N ASP A 188 -2.37 16.09 7.09
CA ASP A 188 -1.40 15.82 8.16
C ASP A 188 -1.04 14.32 8.31
N ALA A 189 -1.70 13.41 7.58
CA ALA A 189 -1.30 12.00 7.51
C ALA A 189 -0.11 11.75 6.55
N SER A 190 0.10 12.61 5.55
CA SER A 190 1.15 12.45 4.54
C SER A 190 2.60 12.39 5.09
N PRO A 191 3.00 13.10 6.17
CA PRO A 191 4.32 12.95 6.78
C PRO A 191 4.61 11.53 7.28
N PHE A 192 3.60 10.80 7.74
CA PHE A 192 3.75 9.43 8.22
C PHE A 192 4.01 8.46 7.06
N VAL A 193 3.33 8.64 5.93
CA VAL A 193 3.59 7.87 4.71
C VAL A 193 4.99 8.16 4.18
N LYS A 194 5.39 9.43 4.18
CA LYS A 194 6.73 9.82 3.73
C LYS A 194 7.84 9.26 4.63
N ALA A 195 7.59 9.13 5.94
CA ALA A 195 8.47 8.40 6.84
C ALA A 195 8.50 6.88 6.56
N SER A 196 7.35 6.25 6.26
CA SER A 196 7.34 4.83 5.91
C SER A 196 8.13 4.55 4.64
N ILE A 197 8.05 5.43 3.63
CA ILE A 197 8.88 5.36 2.42
C ILE A 197 10.36 5.47 2.76
N ARG A 198 10.76 6.46 3.57
CA ARG A 198 12.16 6.64 4.01
C ARG A 198 12.70 5.36 4.66
N ASP A 199 11.95 4.85 5.63
CA ASP A 199 12.41 3.75 6.49
C ASP A 199 12.41 2.41 5.77
N ILE A 200 11.48 2.17 4.85
CA ILE A 200 11.48 0.94 4.03
C ILE A 200 12.59 0.96 2.98
N LYS A 201 12.83 2.10 2.33
CA LYS A 201 13.99 2.24 1.44
C LYS A 201 15.30 2.04 2.20
N GLU A 202 15.37 2.52 3.45
CA GLU A 202 16.53 2.27 4.32
C GLU A 202 16.68 0.80 4.71
N HIS A 203 15.60 0.12 5.07
CA HIS A 203 15.61 -1.32 5.34
C HIS A 203 16.12 -2.12 4.15
N ILE A 204 15.59 -1.87 2.94
CA ILE A 204 16.03 -2.50 1.68
C ILE A 204 17.54 -2.30 1.47
N ARG A 205 18.07 -1.08 1.69
CA ARG A 205 19.50 -0.80 1.60
C ARG A 205 20.32 -1.55 2.66
N ASN A 206 19.90 -1.50 3.91
CA ASN A 206 20.64 -2.07 5.04
C ASN A 206 20.71 -3.60 4.98
N GLN A 207 19.68 -4.25 4.41
CA GLN A 207 19.68 -5.69 4.18
C GLN A 207 20.50 -6.12 2.95
N GLY A 208 20.94 -5.16 2.10
CA GLY A 208 21.65 -5.46 0.87
C GLY A 208 20.78 -6.11 -0.21
N TYR A 209 19.46 -5.91 -0.14
CA TYR A 209 18.53 -6.43 -1.14
C TYR A 209 18.69 -5.71 -2.48
N ARG A 210 18.08 -6.28 -3.52
CA ARG A 210 17.80 -5.54 -4.75
C ARG A 210 17.08 -4.24 -4.38
N GLN A 211 17.47 -3.13 -4.99
CA GLN A 211 16.89 -1.81 -4.72
C GLN A 211 15.51 -1.69 -5.39
N ILE A 212 14.55 -2.47 -4.88
CA ILE A 212 13.15 -2.47 -5.34
C ILE A 212 12.57 -1.09 -5.02
N PRO A 213 11.98 -0.39 -6.01
CA PRO A 213 11.48 0.95 -5.79
C PRO A 213 10.27 0.94 -4.85
N VAL A 214 10.18 1.98 -4.01
CA VAL A 214 9.07 2.18 -3.06
C VAL A 214 8.35 3.48 -3.41
N GLY A 215 7.07 3.36 -3.74
CA GLY A 215 6.22 4.47 -4.17
C GLY A 215 4.99 4.68 -3.30
N TYR A 216 4.09 5.51 -3.80
CA TYR A 216 2.81 5.86 -3.17
C TYR A 216 1.68 5.86 -4.21
N SER A 217 0.50 5.43 -3.80
CA SER A 217 -0.74 5.49 -4.59
C SER A 217 -1.66 6.54 -3.98
N THR A 218 -2.08 7.52 -4.77
CA THR A 218 -2.94 8.63 -4.35
C THR A 218 -4.32 8.57 -5.02
N ASN A 219 -5.32 9.24 -4.44
CA ASN A 219 -6.56 9.55 -5.12
C ASN A 219 -6.41 10.82 -5.98
N ASP A 220 -7.49 11.19 -6.69
CA ASP A 220 -7.53 12.37 -7.58
C ASP A 220 -8.43 13.51 -7.03
N ASP A 221 -8.31 13.81 -5.74
CA ASP A 221 -9.03 14.95 -5.15
C ASP A 221 -8.46 16.30 -5.64
N ILE A 222 -9.33 17.15 -6.19
CA ILE A 222 -8.93 18.39 -6.86
C ILE A 222 -8.24 19.39 -5.93
N ASP A 223 -8.58 19.40 -4.65
CA ASP A 223 -8.04 20.35 -3.66
C ASP A 223 -6.67 19.92 -3.11
N THR A 224 -6.32 18.64 -3.22
CA THR A 224 -5.10 18.08 -2.61
C THR A 224 -4.10 17.50 -3.60
N ARG A 225 -4.52 17.04 -4.78
CA ARG A 225 -3.67 16.27 -5.72
C ARG A 225 -2.34 16.93 -6.09
N GLN A 226 -2.32 18.24 -6.33
CA GLN A 226 -1.08 18.96 -6.67
C GLN A 226 -0.14 19.02 -5.47
N ASN A 227 -0.64 19.35 -4.28
CA ASN A 227 0.18 19.39 -3.08
C ASN A 227 0.69 18.00 -2.71
N LEU A 228 -0.12 16.95 -2.88
CA LEU A 228 0.30 15.57 -2.67
C LEU A 228 1.44 15.19 -3.62
N ALA A 229 1.29 15.45 -4.92
CA ALA A 229 2.33 15.21 -5.91
C ALA A 229 3.65 15.90 -5.51
N ASP A 230 3.63 17.21 -5.25
CA ASP A 230 4.83 17.97 -4.88
C ASP A 230 5.43 17.48 -3.56
N TYR A 231 4.60 17.14 -2.57
CA TYR A 231 5.04 16.71 -1.25
C TYR A 231 5.79 15.38 -1.26
N PHE A 232 5.35 14.42 -2.08
CA PHE A 232 5.97 13.09 -2.13
C PHE A 232 7.33 13.06 -2.86
N VAL A 233 7.70 14.14 -3.55
CA VAL A 233 9.02 14.29 -4.20
C VAL A 233 9.88 15.42 -3.64
N CYS A 234 9.36 16.24 -2.71
CA CYS A 234 10.13 17.30 -2.08
C CYS A 234 11.06 16.82 -0.95
N GLY A 235 12.09 17.59 -0.62
CA GLY A 235 12.96 17.34 0.55
C GLY A 235 13.84 16.09 0.42
N GLU A 236 14.33 15.56 1.55
CA GLU A 236 15.34 14.50 1.56
C GLU A 236 14.78 13.09 1.31
N SER A 237 13.49 12.88 1.55
CA SER A 237 12.82 11.60 1.35
C SER A 237 11.83 11.74 0.20
N SER A 238 12.01 10.99 -0.88
CA SER A 238 11.10 10.97 -2.02
C SER A 238 10.61 9.55 -2.30
N VAL A 239 9.43 9.45 -2.90
CA VAL A 239 9.00 8.23 -3.59
C VAL A 239 9.96 7.87 -4.72
N ASP A 240 10.00 6.59 -5.10
CA ASP A 240 10.69 6.11 -6.31
C ASP A 240 9.76 6.07 -7.54
N PHE A 241 8.44 6.05 -7.32
CA PHE A 241 7.40 6.20 -8.33
C PHE A 241 6.09 6.70 -7.69
N TYR A 242 5.17 7.19 -8.51
CA TYR A 242 3.90 7.76 -8.06
C TYR A 242 2.72 7.19 -8.86
N GLY A 243 1.78 6.57 -8.16
CA GLY A 243 0.55 6.04 -8.75
C GLY A 243 -0.63 6.96 -8.46
N ILE A 244 -1.51 7.17 -9.44
CA ILE A 244 -2.79 7.87 -9.25
C ILE A 244 -3.95 6.91 -9.54
N ASN A 245 -4.89 6.82 -8.61
CA ASN A 245 -6.18 6.17 -8.82
C ASN A 245 -7.07 7.11 -9.66
N MET A 246 -7.09 6.88 -10.97
CA MET A 246 -7.55 7.82 -11.99
C MET A 246 -8.86 7.36 -12.63
N TYR A 247 -9.95 8.03 -12.26
CA TYR A 247 -11.31 7.69 -12.71
C TYR A 247 -11.99 8.82 -13.51
N GLU A 248 -11.25 9.87 -13.93
CA GLU A 248 -11.84 11.01 -14.67
C GLU A 248 -12.43 10.62 -16.04
N TRP A 249 -11.93 9.55 -16.68
CA TRP A 249 -12.44 9.09 -17.98
C TRP A 249 -13.54 8.04 -17.81
N CYS A 250 -14.78 8.38 -18.20
CA CYS A 250 -15.92 7.46 -18.17
C CYS A 250 -16.55 7.28 -19.57
N GLY A 251 -16.75 6.02 -19.99
CA GLY A 251 -17.36 5.68 -21.28
C GLY A 251 -16.53 6.16 -22.49
N TYR A 252 -17.22 6.59 -23.55
CA TYR A 252 -16.59 7.13 -24.76
C TYR A 252 -16.23 8.62 -24.60
N SER A 253 -15.25 8.91 -23.73
CA SER A 253 -14.70 10.26 -23.55
C SER A 253 -13.58 10.55 -24.57
N SER A 254 -12.79 11.59 -24.32
CA SER A 254 -11.64 11.99 -25.13
C SER A 254 -10.55 12.60 -24.26
N TYR A 255 -9.31 12.62 -24.77
CA TYR A 255 -8.15 13.18 -24.07
C TYR A 255 -8.37 14.59 -23.50
N GLY A 256 -9.10 15.44 -24.22
CA GLY A 256 -9.39 16.81 -23.77
C GLY A 256 -10.61 16.91 -22.86
N SER A 257 -11.67 16.12 -23.10
CA SER A 257 -12.90 16.21 -22.30
C SER A 257 -12.81 15.48 -20.96
N SER A 258 -11.92 14.48 -20.85
CA SER A 258 -11.78 13.70 -19.62
C SER A 258 -10.98 14.40 -18.53
N GLY A 259 -10.19 15.44 -18.84
CA GLY A 259 -9.21 15.99 -17.89
C GLY A 259 -7.79 15.43 -18.08
N TYR A 260 -7.61 14.36 -18.87
CA TYR A 260 -6.30 13.71 -19.06
C TYR A 260 -5.28 14.63 -19.72
N GLN A 261 -5.73 15.58 -20.55
CA GLN A 261 -4.86 16.61 -21.11
C GLN A 261 -4.24 17.48 -20.03
N GLU A 262 -5.05 17.96 -19.10
CA GLU A 262 -4.62 18.77 -17.97
C GLU A 262 -3.70 17.96 -17.04
N ARG A 263 -4.08 16.73 -16.66
CA ARG A 263 -3.22 15.85 -15.85
C ARG A 263 -1.86 15.61 -16.52
N THR A 264 -1.85 15.36 -17.83
CA THR A 264 -0.60 15.15 -18.58
C THR A 264 0.29 16.41 -18.60
N ALA A 265 -0.32 17.59 -18.65
CA ALA A 265 0.41 18.85 -18.59
C ALA A 265 1.01 19.11 -17.20
N GLU A 266 0.26 18.81 -16.14
CA GLU A 266 0.70 18.93 -14.74
C GLU A 266 1.92 18.06 -14.45
N PHE A 267 1.93 16.81 -14.93
CA PHE A 267 2.98 15.84 -14.61
C PHE A 267 4.12 15.75 -15.63
N LYS A 268 4.14 16.62 -16.65
CA LYS A 268 5.09 16.54 -17.77
C LYS A 268 6.56 16.48 -17.33
N ASP A 269 6.92 17.26 -16.31
CA ASP A 269 8.29 17.40 -15.81
C ASP A 269 8.47 16.78 -14.41
N TYR A 270 7.54 15.90 -14.00
CA TYR A 270 7.60 15.21 -12.71
C TYR A 270 8.83 14.28 -12.64
N PRO A 271 9.56 14.22 -11.51
CA PRO A 271 10.92 13.69 -11.50
C PRO A 271 11.02 12.16 -11.38
N VAL A 272 9.91 11.49 -11.09
CA VAL A 272 9.83 10.03 -10.88
C VAL A 272 8.79 9.42 -11.81
N PRO A 273 8.83 8.10 -12.11
CA PRO A 273 7.84 7.46 -12.95
C PRO A 273 6.45 7.64 -12.36
N ILE A 274 5.52 8.04 -13.22
CA ILE A 274 4.11 8.22 -12.88
C ILE A 274 3.22 7.36 -13.75
N PHE A 275 2.18 6.77 -13.18
CA PHE A 275 1.24 5.89 -13.87
C PHE A 275 -0.13 5.90 -13.18
N PHE A 276 -1.15 5.36 -13.84
CA PHE A 276 -2.45 5.15 -13.20
C PHE A 276 -2.39 3.86 -12.38
N SER A 277 -2.37 3.97 -11.05
CA SER A 277 -2.36 2.81 -10.16
C SER A 277 -3.70 2.07 -10.16
N GLU A 278 -4.77 2.79 -10.52
CA GLU A 278 -6.09 2.28 -10.86
C GLU A 278 -6.69 3.15 -11.98
N PHE A 279 -7.46 2.56 -12.89
CA PHE A 279 -8.35 3.27 -13.81
C PHE A 279 -9.50 2.36 -14.29
N GLY A 280 -10.49 2.92 -14.96
CA GLY A 280 -11.61 2.17 -15.54
C GLY A 280 -12.96 2.51 -14.89
N CYS A 281 -13.34 3.79 -14.94
CA CYS A 281 -14.64 4.29 -14.44
C CYS A 281 -15.81 3.44 -14.96
N ASN A 282 -16.67 2.99 -14.05
CA ASN A 282 -17.78 2.08 -14.36
C ASN A 282 -19.15 2.78 -14.47
N LEU A 283 -19.21 4.11 -14.61
CA LEU A 283 -20.47 4.86 -14.80
C LEU A 283 -21.19 4.49 -16.11
N VAL A 284 -20.46 4.08 -17.14
CA VAL A 284 -21.00 3.56 -18.40
C VAL A 284 -20.55 2.10 -18.54
N LYS A 285 -21.52 1.19 -18.71
CA LYS A 285 -21.29 -0.24 -18.85
C LYS A 285 -21.92 -0.80 -20.14
N PRO A 286 -21.34 -1.84 -20.77
CA PRO A 286 -19.98 -2.35 -20.53
C PRO A 286 -18.93 -1.25 -20.70
N ARG A 287 -17.82 -1.34 -19.96
CA ARG A 287 -16.75 -0.35 -20.01
C ARG A 287 -16.00 -0.50 -21.35
N PRO A 288 -15.91 0.56 -22.17
CA PRO A 288 -15.25 0.46 -23.47
C PRO A 288 -13.72 0.56 -23.37
N PHE A 289 -13.16 0.99 -22.24
CA PHE A 289 -11.72 1.16 -21.98
C PHE A 289 -10.95 2.04 -22.98
N THR A 290 -11.63 2.93 -23.71
CA THR A 290 -11.02 3.85 -24.70
C THR A 290 -9.94 4.78 -24.15
N GLU A 291 -9.87 4.95 -22.83
CA GLU A 291 -8.77 5.64 -22.15
C GLU A 291 -7.41 4.95 -22.35
N ILE A 292 -7.38 3.65 -22.65
CA ILE A 292 -6.16 2.88 -22.96
C ILE A 292 -5.50 3.45 -24.22
N GLU A 293 -6.25 3.68 -25.30
CA GLU A 293 -5.71 4.29 -26.52
C GLU A 293 -5.05 5.65 -26.22
N ALA A 294 -5.68 6.48 -25.37
CA ALA A 294 -5.13 7.77 -24.97
C ALA A 294 -3.85 7.61 -24.13
N LEU A 295 -3.88 6.76 -23.10
CA LEU A 295 -2.80 6.55 -22.13
C LEU A 295 -1.49 6.06 -22.78
N TYR A 296 -1.59 5.13 -23.72
CA TYR A 296 -0.43 4.61 -24.46
C TYR A 296 -0.16 5.38 -25.76
N GLY A 297 -1.02 6.33 -26.12
CA GLY A 297 -0.86 7.21 -27.27
C GLY A 297 0.35 8.14 -27.17
N LYS A 298 0.71 8.78 -28.28
CA LYS A 298 1.92 9.61 -28.45
C LYS A 298 2.04 10.82 -27.50
N HIS A 299 0.92 11.26 -26.92
CA HIS A 299 0.87 12.40 -26.00
C HIS A 299 1.20 11.93 -24.59
N MET A 300 0.48 10.92 -24.11
CA MET A 300 0.59 10.46 -22.74
C MET A 300 1.79 9.55 -22.50
N SER A 301 2.18 8.68 -23.44
CA SER A 301 3.33 7.76 -23.26
C SER A 301 4.70 8.46 -23.09
N LYS A 302 4.77 9.77 -23.34
CA LYS A 302 5.95 10.59 -23.03
C LYS A 302 6.08 10.91 -21.55
N VAL A 303 4.96 10.97 -20.84
CA VAL A 303 4.83 11.39 -19.43
C VAL A 303 4.50 10.18 -18.55
N TRP A 304 3.43 9.47 -18.89
CA TRP A 304 2.89 8.35 -18.14
C TRP A 304 3.58 7.04 -18.50
N SER A 305 3.79 6.21 -17.50
CA SER A 305 4.38 4.86 -17.61
C SER A 305 3.33 3.77 -17.75
N GLY A 306 2.12 4.11 -18.24
CA GLY A 306 0.98 3.20 -18.38
C GLY A 306 0.05 3.22 -17.16
N GLY A 307 -0.59 2.09 -16.86
CA GLY A 307 -1.50 1.97 -15.74
C GLY A 307 -2.14 0.60 -15.55
N LEU A 308 -2.94 0.45 -14.49
CA LEU A 308 -3.63 -0.78 -14.12
C LEU A 308 -5.14 -0.59 -14.04
N VAL A 309 -5.90 -1.44 -14.73
CA VAL A 309 -7.37 -1.44 -14.63
C VAL A 309 -7.82 -1.92 -13.25
N TYR A 310 -8.84 -1.29 -12.67
CA TYR A 310 -9.55 -1.79 -11.50
C TYR A 310 -10.86 -2.47 -11.96
N MET A 311 -11.07 -3.77 -11.80
CA MET A 311 -10.18 -4.81 -11.26
C MET A 311 -10.49 -6.18 -11.92
N TYR A 312 -9.74 -7.22 -11.59
CA TYR A 312 -9.92 -8.56 -12.18
C TYR A 312 -11.24 -9.21 -11.75
N PHE A 313 -11.48 -9.30 -10.44
CA PHE A 313 -12.62 -10.00 -9.84
C PHE A 313 -13.88 -9.12 -9.82
N GLU A 314 -15.00 -9.69 -10.22
CA GLU A 314 -16.33 -9.07 -10.07
C GLU A 314 -16.83 -9.26 -8.64
N GLU A 315 -17.21 -8.15 -8.03
CA GLU A 315 -17.68 -8.05 -6.65
C GLU A 315 -18.92 -7.12 -6.61
N GLU A 316 -19.46 -6.83 -5.43
CA GLU A 316 -20.64 -5.95 -5.27
C GLU A 316 -20.41 -4.51 -5.80
N ASN A 317 -19.15 -4.14 -6.07
CA ASN A 317 -18.76 -2.85 -6.62
C ASN A 317 -18.89 -2.77 -8.17
N ASP A 318 -19.19 -3.90 -8.84
CA ASP A 318 -19.31 -4.05 -10.28
C ASP A 318 -18.11 -3.49 -11.09
N TYR A 319 -16.88 -3.79 -10.66
CA TYR A 319 -15.64 -3.38 -11.34
C TYR A 319 -14.88 -4.54 -12.01
N GLY A 320 -15.35 -5.77 -11.88
CA GLY A 320 -14.67 -6.95 -12.37
C GLY A 320 -14.72 -7.12 -13.88
N VAL A 321 -13.77 -7.90 -14.39
CA VAL A 321 -13.80 -8.41 -15.77
C VAL A 321 -14.06 -9.91 -15.82
N VAL A 322 -13.94 -10.61 -14.69
CA VAL A 322 -14.34 -12.02 -14.55
C VAL A 322 -15.18 -12.24 -13.31
N ARG A 323 -16.07 -13.24 -13.37
CA ARG A 323 -16.81 -13.76 -12.22
C ARG A 323 -16.31 -15.15 -11.87
N ILE A 324 -16.10 -15.40 -10.58
CA ILE A 324 -15.67 -16.72 -10.10
C ILE A 324 -16.85 -17.68 -10.12
N ILE A 325 -16.70 -18.80 -10.81
CA ILE A 325 -17.70 -19.88 -10.85
C ILE A 325 -17.31 -21.00 -9.89
N SER A 326 -16.01 -21.33 -9.83
CA SER A 326 -15.43 -22.30 -8.91
C SER A 326 -13.93 -22.08 -8.71
N ASP A 327 -13.31 -22.90 -7.87
CA ASP A 327 -11.86 -22.93 -7.65
C ASP A 327 -11.05 -23.15 -8.94
N THR A 328 -11.66 -23.71 -9.98
CA THR A 328 -10.98 -24.04 -11.25
C THR A 328 -11.56 -23.31 -12.46
N GLU A 329 -12.62 -22.52 -12.29
CA GLU A 329 -13.35 -21.92 -13.42
C GLU A 329 -13.77 -20.47 -13.13
N VAL A 330 -13.58 -19.62 -14.14
CA VAL A 330 -14.08 -18.24 -14.17
C VAL A 330 -14.88 -18.00 -15.44
N GLU A 331 -15.95 -17.22 -15.31
CA GLU A 331 -16.74 -16.66 -16.40
C GLU A 331 -16.14 -15.30 -16.78
N LYS A 332 -15.91 -15.08 -18.08
CA LYS A 332 -15.52 -13.76 -18.59
C LYS A 332 -16.75 -12.88 -18.74
N LEU A 333 -16.68 -11.65 -18.25
CA LEU A 333 -17.72 -10.64 -18.44
C LEU A 333 -17.47 -9.85 -19.71
N GLU A 334 -18.46 -9.06 -20.17
CA GLU A 334 -18.34 -8.26 -21.39
C GLU A 334 -17.13 -7.32 -21.37
N ASP A 335 -16.82 -6.74 -20.20
CA ASP A 335 -15.66 -5.87 -19.99
C ASP A 335 -14.33 -6.58 -20.29
N PHE A 336 -14.24 -7.91 -20.13
CA PHE A 336 -13.04 -8.68 -20.48
C PHE A 336 -12.69 -8.54 -21.95
N ASP A 337 -13.70 -8.65 -22.82
CA ASP A 337 -13.50 -8.62 -24.27
C ASP A 337 -13.15 -7.21 -24.74
N TYR A 338 -13.78 -6.16 -24.19
CA TYR A 338 -13.40 -4.77 -24.47
C TYR A 338 -11.98 -4.47 -24.00
N LEU A 339 -11.63 -4.86 -22.77
CA LEU A 339 -10.30 -4.63 -22.21
C LEU A 339 -9.21 -5.33 -23.04
N GLN A 340 -9.44 -6.59 -23.40
CA GLN A 340 -8.52 -7.36 -24.23
C GLN A 340 -8.31 -6.68 -25.59
N GLN A 341 -9.37 -6.18 -26.22
CA GLN A 341 -9.29 -5.52 -27.52
C GLN A 341 -8.43 -4.24 -27.43
N GLU A 342 -8.68 -3.38 -26.45
CA GLU A 342 -7.92 -2.14 -26.26
C GLU A 342 -6.43 -2.40 -25.98
N PHE A 343 -6.10 -3.35 -25.10
CA PHE A 343 -4.69 -3.68 -24.85
C PHE A 343 -3.97 -4.28 -26.06
N LYS A 344 -4.67 -4.98 -26.96
CA LYS A 344 -4.12 -5.50 -28.23
C LYS A 344 -3.80 -4.38 -29.23
N LEU A 345 -4.52 -3.27 -29.20
CA LEU A 345 -4.35 -2.17 -30.16
C LEU A 345 -3.14 -1.29 -29.85
N VAL A 346 -2.74 -1.21 -28.58
CA VAL A 346 -1.70 -0.26 -28.14
C VAL A 346 -0.30 -0.85 -28.10
N ASN A 347 0.66 -0.12 -28.65
CA ASN A 347 2.09 -0.43 -28.59
C ASN A 347 2.88 0.86 -28.34
N PRO A 348 3.04 1.29 -27.08
CA PRO A 348 3.66 2.57 -26.75
C PRO A 348 5.12 2.61 -27.22
N LYS A 349 5.51 3.72 -27.86
CA LYS A 349 6.90 3.91 -28.30
C LYS A 349 7.72 4.56 -27.18
N GLY A 350 8.55 3.75 -26.55
CA GLY A 350 9.47 4.20 -25.51
C GLY A 350 10.75 4.85 -26.04
N ILE A 351 11.63 5.19 -25.10
CA ILE A 351 13.03 5.59 -25.32
C ILE A 351 13.95 4.55 -24.69
N ARG A 352 15.17 4.36 -25.21
CA ARG A 352 16.17 3.49 -24.55
C ARG A 352 16.78 4.20 -23.33
N LYS A 353 17.12 3.44 -22.28
CA LYS A 353 17.72 3.92 -21.02
C LYS A 353 18.90 4.85 -21.26
N GLU A 354 19.82 4.45 -22.14
CA GLU A 354 21.03 5.23 -22.45
C GLU A 354 20.74 6.59 -23.08
N ASP A 355 19.73 6.65 -23.96
CA ASP A 355 19.36 7.90 -24.62
C ASP A 355 18.56 8.80 -23.68
N TYR A 356 17.70 8.20 -22.85
CA TYR A 356 17.02 8.93 -21.79
C TYR A 356 18.01 9.54 -20.80
N ALA A 357 18.97 8.76 -20.29
CA ALA A 357 19.98 9.24 -19.34
C ALA A 357 20.81 10.43 -19.87
N LYS A 358 21.05 10.52 -21.20
CA LYS A 358 21.70 11.68 -21.82
C LYS A 358 20.80 12.90 -21.92
N SER A 359 19.47 12.69 -21.98
CA SER A 359 18.47 13.75 -22.07
C SER A 359 18.04 14.32 -20.71
N VAL A 360 18.23 13.56 -19.63
CA VAL A 360 17.88 13.98 -18.26
C VAL A 360 18.81 15.12 -17.84
N SER A 361 18.28 16.33 -17.79
CA SER A 361 18.88 17.44 -17.05
C SER A 361 18.64 17.27 -15.56
N LYS A 362 19.51 17.85 -14.71
CA LYS A 362 19.18 17.99 -13.28
C LYS A 362 17.85 18.74 -13.16
N HIS A 363 16.87 18.13 -12.51
CA HIS A 363 15.67 18.84 -12.10
C HIS A 363 16.03 19.79 -10.96
N ASP A 364 15.38 20.96 -10.94
CA ASP A 364 15.45 21.87 -9.81
C ASP A 364 14.85 21.17 -8.57
N GLU A 365 15.34 21.53 -7.39
CA GLU A 365 14.83 21.00 -6.13
C GLU A 365 13.33 21.34 -6.00
N ILE A 366 12.48 20.32 -5.85
CA ILE A 366 11.06 20.54 -5.62
C ILE A 366 10.87 20.94 -4.15
N HIS A 367 10.37 22.15 -3.94
CA HIS A 367 10.06 22.65 -2.61
C HIS A 367 8.77 22.03 -2.08
N CYS A 368 8.76 21.69 -0.78
CA CYS A 368 7.54 21.19 -0.15
C CYS A 368 6.46 22.27 -0.12
N PRO A 369 5.17 21.91 -0.30
CA PRO A 369 4.09 22.89 -0.24
C PRO A 369 4.04 23.61 1.10
N ASN A 370 3.74 24.91 1.08
CA ASN A 370 3.59 25.71 2.29
C ASN A 370 2.32 25.33 3.05
N LEU A 371 2.42 25.27 4.37
CA LEU A 371 1.26 25.03 5.25
C LEU A 371 0.21 26.13 5.08
N ASN A 372 -1.05 25.73 5.00
CA ASN A 372 -2.22 26.62 4.94
C ASN A 372 -3.48 25.87 5.40
N ASP A 373 -4.65 26.50 5.29
CA ASP A 373 -5.92 25.90 5.75
C ASP A 373 -6.29 24.59 5.04
N LYS A 374 -5.82 24.39 3.80
CA LYS A 374 -6.03 23.19 2.97
C LYS A 374 -4.87 22.19 3.01
N TRP A 375 -3.66 22.64 3.35
CA TRP A 375 -2.46 21.81 3.38
C TRP A 375 -1.77 21.86 4.73
N LYS A 376 -1.81 20.74 5.45
CA LYS A 376 -1.34 20.61 6.84
C LYS A 376 -0.28 19.52 6.99
N ALA A 377 0.45 19.17 5.94
CA ALA A 377 1.55 18.22 6.03
C ALA A 377 2.88 18.94 6.34
N ALA A 378 3.39 18.78 7.55
CA ALA A 378 4.69 19.33 7.96
C ALA A 378 5.85 18.69 7.17
N LYS A 379 6.95 19.43 6.98
CA LYS A 379 8.15 18.90 6.32
C LYS A 379 8.90 17.91 7.23
N GLU A 380 8.86 18.15 8.53
CA GLU A 380 9.44 17.29 9.55
C GLU A 380 8.67 15.98 9.62
N LEU A 381 9.39 14.87 9.49
CA LEU A 381 8.82 13.53 9.47
C LEU A 381 8.98 12.86 10.84
N PRO A 382 8.11 11.91 11.23
CA PRO A 382 8.34 11.11 12.43
C PRO A 382 9.67 10.34 12.32
N PRO A 383 10.34 10.08 13.45
CA PRO A 383 11.56 9.29 13.46
C PRO A 383 11.28 7.84 13.05
N THR A 384 12.33 7.11 12.70
CA THR A 384 12.24 5.67 12.42
C THR A 384 11.79 4.91 13.68
N PRO A 385 10.77 4.04 13.61
CA PRO A 385 10.30 3.32 14.78
C PRO A 385 11.37 2.41 15.40
N ASP A 386 11.61 2.58 16.69
CA ASP A 386 12.64 1.86 17.43
C ASP A 386 12.03 0.71 18.25
N LYS A 387 12.08 -0.49 17.66
CA LYS A 387 11.60 -1.72 18.30
C LYS A 387 12.32 -1.99 19.64
N SER A 388 13.62 -1.72 19.74
CA SER A 388 14.39 -1.98 20.97
C SER A 388 13.96 -1.05 22.10
N LYS A 389 13.83 0.24 21.82
CA LYS A 389 13.31 1.23 22.78
C LYS A 389 11.89 0.89 23.23
N CYS A 390 11.00 0.54 22.29
CA CYS A 390 9.62 0.24 22.62
C CYS A 390 9.47 -1.09 23.41
N SER A 391 10.26 -2.12 23.10
CA SER A 391 10.29 -3.36 23.89
C SER A 391 10.75 -3.15 25.34
N CYS A 392 11.59 -2.15 25.62
CA CYS A 392 11.93 -1.80 27.00
C CYS A 392 10.68 -1.42 27.83
N LEU A 393 9.63 -0.86 27.21
CA LEU A 393 8.39 -0.52 27.91
C LEU A 393 7.70 -1.79 28.43
N ASP A 394 7.62 -2.83 27.62
CA ASP A 394 7.02 -4.11 28.02
C ASP A 394 7.80 -4.80 29.14
N GLU A 395 9.14 -4.71 29.09
CA GLU A 395 10.02 -5.32 30.10
C GLU A 395 9.94 -4.62 31.46
N THR A 396 9.81 -3.29 31.49
CA THR A 396 10.13 -2.49 32.70
C THR A 396 9.01 -1.62 33.23
N LEU A 397 7.94 -1.34 32.47
CA LEU A 397 6.83 -0.58 32.99
C LEU A 397 6.08 -1.37 34.08
N PRO A 398 5.65 -0.73 35.19
CA PRO A 398 4.92 -1.39 36.27
C PRO A 398 3.50 -1.82 35.87
N CYS A 399 2.88 -1.15 34.89
CA CYS A 399 1.56 -1.48 34.38
C CYS A 399 1.61 -1.68 32.87
N LEU A 400 1.10 -2.83 32.42
CA LEU A 400 1.01 -3.20 31.02
C LEU A 400 -0.45 -3.19 30.57
N ALA A 401 -0.66 -2.86 29.30
CA ALA A 401 -1.94 -2.97 28.61
C ALA A 401 -1.84 -4.07 27.55
N GLN A 402 -2.78 -5.01 27.56
CA GLN A 402 -2.94 -5.97 26.49
C GLN A 402 -3.42 -5.26 25.21
N LYS A 403 -3.16 -5.88 24.07
CA LYS A 403 -3.72 -5.40 22.80
C LYS A 403 -5.25 -5.49 22.87
N LEU A 404 -5.91 -4.40 22.55
CA LEU A 404 -7.36 -4.31 22.43
C LEU A 404 -7.76 -4.43 20.97
N GLU A 405 -8.88 -5.10 20.71
CA GLU A 405 -9.43 -5.26 19.35
C GLU A 405 -10.27 -4.04 18.92
N SER A 406 -10.82 -3.28 19.87
CA SER A 406 -11.68 -2.12 19.59
C SER A 406 -10.90 -0.81 19.68
N SER A 407 -10.97 -0.04 18.59
CA SER A 407 -10.44 1.34 18.53
C SER A 407 -11.21 2.28 19.46
N GLU A 408 -12.51 2.05 19.68
CA GLU A 408 -13.30 2.83 20.64
C GLU A 408 -12.81 2.65 22.07
N LYS A 409 -12.44 1.41 22.45
CA LYS A 409 -11.91 1.14 23.80
C LYS A 409 -10.56 1.82 24.02
N TYR A 410 -9.69 1.84 22.99
CA TYR A 410 -8.46 2.64 23.06
C TYR A 410 -8.75 4.12 23.24
N LYS A 411 -9.71 4.67 22.49
CA LYS A 411 -10.11 6.07 22.61
C LYS A 411 -10.58 6.41 24.03
N GLU A 412 -11.48 5.62 24.60
CA GLU A 412 -11.96 5.81 25.98
C GLU A 412 -10.80 5.84 26.99
N TYR A 413 -9.88 4.89 26.88
CA TYR A 413 -8.73 4.86 27.77
C TYR A 413 -7.80 6.04 27.58
N PHE A 414 -7.48 6.43 26.34
CA PHE A 414 -6.62 7.58 26.09
C PHE A 414 -7.25 8.88 26.59
N ASP A 415 -8.54 9.09 26.34
CA ASP A 415 -9.28 10.26 26.84
C ASP A 415 -9.20 10.33 28.38
N TYR A 416 -9.37 9.19 29.07
CA TYR A 416 -9.25 9.14 30.52
C TYR A 416 -7.82 9.39 31.01
N VAL A 417 -6.83 8.64 30.53
CA VAL A 417 -5.45 8.72 31.04
C VAL A 417 -4.79 10.06 30.69
N CYS A 418 -5.01 10.59 29.49
CA CYS A 418 -4.47 11.88 29.08
C CYS A 418 -5.18 13.06 29.75
N GLY A 419 -6.37 12.85 30.32
CA GLY A 419 -6.98 13.79 31.27
C GLY A 419 -6.32 13.80 32.66
N LYS A 420 -5.47 12.81 32.99
CA LYS A 420 -4.79 12.68 34.30
C LYS A 420 -3.30 12.93 34.23
N VAL A 421 -2.64 12.53 33.15
CA VAL A 421 -1.20 12.67 32.93
C VAL A 421 -0.89 13.38 31.62
N ASP A 422 0.31 13.94 31.51
CA ASP A 422 0.78 14.53 30.25
C ASP A 422 1.15 13.42 29.25
N CYS A 423 0.43 13.38 28.13
CA CYS A 423 0.60 12.43 27.03
C CYS A 423 1.47 12.95 25.87
N SER A 424 2.12 14.11 26.02
CA SER A 424 2.95 14.71 24.97
C SER A 424 4.06 13.78 24.43
N ASP A 425 4.53 12.82 25.24
CA ASP A 425 5.56 11.85 24.86
C ASP A 425 5.06 10.71 23.96
N ILE A 426 3.75 10.56 23.75
CA ILE A 426 3.17 9.56 22.83
C ILE A 426 2.39 10.19 21.66
N MET A 427 2.23 11.52 21.67
CA MET A 427 1.54 12.26 20.62
C MET A 427 2.36 12.29 19.34
N ALA A 428 1.67 12.19 18.20
CA ALA A 428 2.24 12.37 16.88
C ALA A 428 1.40 13.41 16.13
N ASP A 429 2.02 14.53 15.79
CA ASP A 429 1.36 15.69 15.18
C ASP A 429 2.02 15.96 13.83
N GLY A 430 1.40 15.44 12.77
CA GLY A 430 1.84 15.64 11.39
C GLY A 430 1.62 17.05 10.86
N GLN A 431 0.81 17.87 11.54
CA GLN A 431 0.59 19.26 11.18
C GLN A 431 1.71 20.17 11.65
N ASN A 432 2.19 19.97 12.87
CA ASN A 432 3.23 20.80 13.46
C ASN A 432 4.62 20.13 13.43
N GLY A 433 4.73 18.92 12.88
CA GLY A 433 6.00 18.20 12.80
C GLY A 433 6.54 17.80 14.17
N ARG A 434 5.65 17.47 15.12
CA ARG A 434 6.00 17.19 16.52
C ARG A 434 5.67 15.75 16.88
N TYR A 435 6.70 15.01 17.26
CA TYR A 435 6.59 13.59 17.55
C TYR A 435 7.19 13.31 18.92
N GLY A 436 6.36 12.81 19.84
CA GLY A 436 6.78 12.42 21.19
C GLY A 436 7.82 11.29 21.17
N GLU A 437 8.59 11.18 22.26
CA GLU A 437 9.68 10.21 22.41
C GLU A 437 9.27 8.75 22.17
N PHE A 438 8.01 8.41 22.46
CA PHE A 438 7.41 7.08 22.32
C PHE A 438 6.22 7.10 21.33
N ALA A 439 6.14 8.11 20.47
CA ALA A 439 5.11 8.22 19.43
C ALA A 439 5.16 7.08 18.41
N ASP A 440 6.29 6.41 18.29
CA ASP A 440 6.56 5.27 17.41
C ASP A 440 6.30 3.90 18.07
N CYS A 441 5.96 3.84 19.35
CA CYS A 441 5.60 2.57 20.00
C CYS A 441 4.17 2.12 19.64
N SER A 442 3.86 0.85 19.90
CA SER A 442 2.52 0.32 19.63
C SER A 442 1.45 1.04 20.47
N THR A 443 0.20 0.97 20.03
CA THR A 443 -0.92 1.60 20.74
C THR A 443 -1.06 1.07 22.18
N SER A 444 -0.85 -0.24 22.39
CA SER A 444 -0.85 -0.85 23.72
C SER A 444 0.32 -0.39 24.58
N GLN A 445 1.53 -0.28 24.02
CA GLN A 445 2.72 0.24 24.73
C GLN A 445 2.55 1.71 25.13
N LYS A 446 2.00 2.54 24.23
CA LYS A 446 1.66 3.94 24.54
C LYS A 446 0.68 4.02 25.71
N LEU A 447 -0.37 3.20 25.70
CA LEU A 447 -1.35 3.16 26.78
C LEU A 447 -0.71 2.69 28.11
N ALA A 448 0.07 1.61 28.07
CA ALA A 448 0.81 1.08 29.22
C ALA A 448 1.70 2.15 29.88
N LEU A 449 2.39 2.97 29.07
CA LEU A 449 3.21 4.07 29.55
C LEU A 449 2.38 5.11 30.33
N GLN A 450 1.23 5.53 29.80
CA GLN A 450 0.40 6.54 30.48
C GLN A 450 -0.25 5.99 31.76
N ILE A 451 -0.69 4.72 31.75
CA ILE A 451 -1.19 4.05 32.95
C ILE A 451 -0.08 3.93 34.02
N SER A 452 1.15 3.62 33.60
CA SER A 452 2.30 3.56 34.51
C SER A 452 2.66 4.92 35.11
N LYS A 453 2.51 6.02 34.37
CA LYS A 453 2.62 7.37 34.94
C LYS A 453 1.56 7.62 36.00
N MET A 454 0.31 7.21 35.78
CA MET A 454 -0.74 7.29 36.79
C MET A 454 -0.40 6.46 38.04
N PHE A 455 0.22 5.28 37.86
CA PHE A 455 0.69 4.45 38.97
C PHE A 455 1.74 5.20 39.83
N TRP A 456 2.71 5.85 39.20
CA TRP A 456 3.70 6.68 39.90
C TRP A 456 3.08 7.93 40.54
N GLN A 457 2.09 8.56 39.90
CA GLN A 457 1.33 9.68 40.46
C GLN A 457 0.60 9.30 41.76
N ASN A 458 0.13 8.05 41.85
CA ASN A 458 -0.51 7.47 43.04
C ASN A 458 0.49 6.90 44.06
N GLY A 459 1.77 7.29 43.97
CA GLY A 459 2.82 6.94 44.93
C GLY A 459 3.67 5.74 44.53
N GLY A 460 3.35 5.04 43.44
CA GLY A 460 4.18 3.98 42.86
C GLY A 460 4.38 2.76 43.78
N LYS A 461 3.43 2.48 44.66
CA LYS A 461 3.51 1.38 45.65
C LYS A 461 2.37 0.40 45.43
N GLY A 462 2.64 -0.87 45.76
CA GLY A 462 1.67 -1.96 45.62
C GLY A 462 1.80 -2.71 44.30
N ARG A 463 0.83 -3.58 44.02
CA ARG A 463 0.80 -4.47 42.84
C ARG A 463 -0.49 -4.31 42.04
N THR A 464 -1.09 -3.13 42.11
CA THR A 464 -2.40 -2.84 41.52
C THR A 464 -2.27 -1.62 40.61
N CYS A 465 -2.65 -1.77 39.35
CA CYS A 465 -2.69 -0.68 38.40
C CYS A 465 -3.88 0.26 38.67
N PRO A 466 -3.77 1.56 38.34
CA PRO A 466 -4.77 2.57 38.68
C PRO A 466 -6.06 2.53 37.83
N ILE A 467 -6.19 1.53 36.96
CA ILE A 467 -7.37 1.26 36.14
C ILE A 467 -7.78 -0.19 36.38
N SER A 468 -9.07 -0.41 36.66
CA SER A 468 -9.63 -1.73 36.95
C SER A 468 -10.29 -2.32 35.71
N ASP A 469 -9.51 -3.01 34.87
CA ASP A 469 -10.00 -3.77 33.70
C ASP A 469 -9.07 -4.97 33.44
N ASN A 470 -9.61 -6.07 32.92
CA ASN A 470 -8.88 -7.31 32.69
C ASN A 470 -7.73 -7.18 31.66
N SER A 471 -7.80 -6.19 30.77
CA SER A 471 -6.75 -5.89 29.80
C SER A 471 -5.53 -5.19 30.42
N ILE A 472 -5.59 -4.76 31.68
CA ILE A 472 -4.52 -4.01 32.35
C ILE A 472 -3.99 -4.81 33.52
N ASN A 473 -2.68 -5.07 33.53
CA ASN A 473 -2.05 -5.96 34.49
C ASN A 473 -0.79 -5.35 35.08
N PHE A 474 -0.55 -5.64 36.36
CA PHE A 474 0.69 -5.26 37.03
C PHE A 474 1.84 -6.16 36.58
N ASN A 475 2.92 -5.55 36.11
CA ASN A 475 4.12 -6.25 35.68
C ASN A 475 4.99 -6.65 36.88
N ILE A 476 4.87 -7.91 37.29
CA ILE A 476 5.68 -8.46 38.38
C ILE A 476 7.17 -8.52 37.97
N GLY A 477 7.44 -8.73 36.67
CA GLY A 477 8.78 -8.85 36.09
C GLY A 477 9.57 -7.54 36.03
N ALA A 478 8.90 -6.38 36.07
CA ALA A 478 9.52 -5.07 35.99
C ALA A 478 10.63 -4.84 37.04
N SER A 479 10.49 -5.45 38.22
CA SER A 479 11.45 -5.32 39.32
C SER A 479 12.62 -6.32 39.29
N LEU A 480 12.57 -7.34 38.42
CA LEU A 480 13.44 -8.51 38.50
C LEU A 480 14.24 -8.83 37.21
N GLN A 481 13.85 -8.32 36.03
CA GLN A 481 14.33 -8.89 34.76
C GLN A 481 14.72 -7.92 33.62
N GLY A 482 14.58 -6.59 33.77
CA GLY A 482 14.92 -5.66 32.69
C GLY A 482 16.42 -5.48 32.45
N LYS A 483 16.85 -5.44 31.17
CA LYS A 483 18.21 -5.03 30.78
C LYS A 483 18.57 -3.69 31.44
N SER A 484 19.85 -3.48 31.80
CA SER A 484 20.29 -2.26 32.49
C SER A 484 19.91 -0.98 31.73
N GLU A 485 19.98 -1.01 30.41
CA GLU A 485 19.61 0.10 29.53
C GLU A 485 18.11 0.39 29.55
N CYS A 486 17.26 -0.64 29.48
CA CYS A 486 15.81 -0.49 29.59
C CYS A 486 15.39 0.09 30.95
N ARG A 487 16.05 -0.36 32.03
CA ARG A 487 15.82 0.21 33.37
C ARG A 487 16.20 1.68 33.44
N ALA A 488 17.33 2.07 32.84
CA ALA A 488 17.74 3.47 32.79
C ALA A 488 16.74 4.33 31.99
N LEU A 489 16.26 3.84 30.85
CA LEU A 489 15.25 4.51 30.03
C LEU A 489 13.97 4.81 30.83
N VAL A 490 13.37 3.79 31.45
CA VAL A 490 12.13 3.97 32.22
C VAL A 490 12.35 4.76 33.50
N GLN A 491 13.49 4.61 34.19
CA GLN A 491 13.84 5.47 35.32
C GLN A 491 13.94 6.94 34.92
N ASN A 492 14.49 7.25 33.74
CA ASN A 492 14.56 8.62 33.24
C ASN A 492 13.15 9.18 32.95
N VAL A 493 12.26 8.37 32.38
CA VAL A 493 10.84 8.73 32.20
C VAL A 493 10.16 9.01 33.55
N GLU A 494 10.29 8.10 34.51
CA GLU A 494 9.73 8.25 35.86
C GLU A 494 10.25 9.51 36.56
N ASN A 495 11.57 9.75 36.52
CA ASN A 495 12.21 10.91 37.14
C ASN A 495 11.73 12.22 36.52
N ARG A 496 11.65 12.30 35.19
CA ARG A 496 11.10 13.47 34.47
C ARG A 496 9.65 13.72 34.85
N PHE A 497 8.84 12.66 34.90
CA PHE A 497 7.43 12.75 35.29
C PHE A 497 7.25 13.24 36.74
N LYS A 498 7.99 12.66 37.69
CA LYS A 498 7.95 13.06 39.11
C LYS A 498 8.40 14.50 39.32
N LYS A 499 9.42 14.95 38.59
CA LYS A 499 9.86 16.35 38.60
C LYS A 499 8.77 17.30 38.10
N HIS A 500 8.09 16.94 37.02
CA HIS A 500 6.98 17.74 36.50
C HIS A 500 5.80 17.81 37.49
N LEU A 501 5.50 16.73 38.23
CA LEU A 501 4.52 16.73 39.31
C LEU A 501 4.94 17.67 40.47
N SER A 502 6.22 17.68 40.86
CA SER A 502 6.69 18.58 41.91
C SER A 502 6.61 20.04 41.49
N ASP A 503 6.93 20.36 40.24
CA ASP A 503 6.90 21.72 39.71
C ASP A 503 5.46 22.26 39.66
N LYS A 504 4.48 21.45 39.22
CA LYS A 504 3.05 21.80 39.26
C LYS A 504 2.52 22.03 40.68
N ASN A 505 3.01 21.26 41.67
CA ASN A 505 2.65 21.47 43.07
C ASN A 505 3.32 22.72 43.66
N HIS A 506 4.51 23.09 43.18
CA HIS A 506 5.20 24.30 43.60
C HIS A 506 4.53 25.58 43.06
N ASP A 507 4.03 25.59 41.83
CA ASP A 507 3.28 26.72 41.26
C ASP A 507 1.90 26.91 41.89
N LYS A 508 1.22 25.82 42.28
CA LYS A 508 0.00 25.89 43.10
C LYS A 508 0.26 26.42 44.51
N GLY A 509 1.48 26.32 45.01
CA GLY A 509 1.91 26.87 46.31
C GLY A 509 2.33 28.35 46.28
N LYS A 510 2.53 28.94 45.09
CA LYS A 510 2.98 30.34 44.92
C LYS A 510 1.86 31.31 44.49
N THR A 511 0.65 30.83 44.29
CA THR A 511 -0.53 31.65 43.92
C THR A 511 -1.55 31.72 45.05
N SER A 512 -1.15 32.27 46.20
CA SER A 512 -2.04 32.74 47.26
C SER A 512 -1.76 34.22 47.56
N GLY A 513 -1.96 35.09 46.56
CA GLY A 513 -1.85 36.54 46.76
C GLY A 513 -1.53 37.34 45.51
N ALA A 514 -2.43 37.35 44.52
CA ALA A 514 -2.54 38.44 43.54
C ALA A 514 -3.91 38.34 42.83
N GLU A 515 -4.57 39.48 42.66
CA GLU A 515 -5.89 39.61 42.05
C GLU A 515 -5.97 39.04 40.63
N ARG A 516 -7.16 38.55 40.30
CA ARG A 516 -7.53 37.96 39.01
C ARG A 516 -7.32 38.93 37.85
N SER A 517 -6.52 38.51 36.88
CA SER A 517 -6.74 38.79 35.47
C SER A 517 -6.94 37.47 34.73
N ALA A 518 -8.09 37.33 34.06
CA ALA A 518 -8.57 36.11 33.43
C ALA A 518 -7.61 35.59 32.32
N PRO A 519 -7.35 34.27 32.23
CA PRO A 519 -6.79 33.68 31.04
C PRO A 519 -7.89 33.32 30.04
N TYR A 520 -7.59 33.60 28.78
CA TYR A 520 -8.28 33.32 27.54
C TYR A 520 -9.07 31.98 27.55
N GLN A 521 -10.39 32.07 27.34
CA GLN A 521 -11.22 30.93 26.98
C GLN A 521 -10.92 30.55 25.51
N SER A 522 -10.36 29.37 25.28
CA SER A 522 -10.52 28.69 23.98
C SER A 522 -11.93 28.07 23.97
N SER A 523 -12.88 28.86 23.48
CA SER A 523 -14.25 28.45 23.21
C SER A 523 -14.28 27.42 22.08
N ILE A 524 -14.36 26.13 22.42
CA ILE A 524 -14.90 25.10 21.52
C ILE A 524 -16.42 25.15 21.69
N PHE A 525 -17.07 25.98 20.87
CA PHE A 525 -18.52 25.92 20.66
C PHE A 525 -18.76 24.92 19.52
N TRP A 526 -19.41 23.80 19.83
CA TRP A 526 -20.17 23.02 18.85
C TRP A 526 -21.65 23.32 19.10
N PRO A 527 -22.43 23.74 18.09
CA PRO A 527 -23.87 23.87 18.26
C PRO A 527 -24.49 22.47 18.29
N VAL A 528 -25.05 22.12 19.44
CA VAL A 528 -26.03 21.03 19.56
C VAL A 528 -27.30 21.50 18.86
N THR A 529 -27.49 21.08 17.61
CA THR A 529 -28.80 21.12 16.96
C THR A 529 -29.42 19.74 17.08
N VAL A 530 -30.43 19.66 17.95
CA VAL A 530 -31.37 18.55 18.07
C VAL A 530 -32.10 18.40 16.74
N PHE A 531 -31.84 17.31 16.01
CA PHE A 531 -32.71 16.88 14.92
C PHE A 531 -33.47 15.62 15.36
N ILE A 532 -34.78 15.79 15.43
CA ILE A 532 -35.76 14.74 15.66
C ILE A 532 -35.76 13.82 14.44
N LEU A 533 -35.45 12.53 14.65
CA LEU A 533 -35.65 11.49 13.65
C LEU A 533 -37.16 11.30 13.41
N THR A 534 -37.62 11.64 12.21
CA THR A 534 -38.78 11.03 11.59
C THR A 534 -38.31 10.17 10.42
N PHE A 535 -38.40 8.85 10.62
CA PHE A 535 -38.25 7.81 9.61
C PHE A 535 -39.27 8.03 8.47
N ILE A 536 -38.80 8.25 7.24
CA ILE A 536 -39.54 7.89 6.01
C ILE A 536 -38.53 7.37 4.98
N THR A 537 -38.77 6.12 4.59
CA THR A 537 -38.24 5.35 3.46
C THR A 537 -38.48 6.02 2.10
N THR A 538 -37.47 6.11 1.22
CA THR A 538 -37.54 6.02 -0.28
C THR A 538 -36.14 6.32 -0.85
N LEU A 539 -35.45 5.37 -1.50
CA LEU A 539 -35.45 5.05 -2.95
C LEU A 539 -34.68 6.05 -3.86
N PHE A 540 -33.63 5.55 -4.53
CA PHE A 540 -32.87 6.11 -5.69
C PHE A 540 -32.07 7.40 -5.41
N LEU A 541 -30.81 7.58 -5.85
CA LEU A 541 -30.14 7.28 -7.13
C LEU A 541 -28.63 7.10 -6.91
#